data_AF-A0A0G0BIR7-F1
#
_entry.id   AF-A0A0G0BIR7-F1
#
_cell.length_a   1.000
_cell.length_b   1.000
_cell.length_c   1.000
_cell.angle_alpha   90.00
_cell.angle_beta   90.00
_cell.angle_gamma   90.00
#
_symmetry.space_group_name_H-M   'P 1'
#
loop_
_entity.id
_entity.type
_entity.pdbx_description
1 polymer ?
#
loop_
_entity_poly.entity_id
_entity_poly.type
_entity_poly.pdbx_seq_one_letter_code
_entity_poly.pdbx_strand_id
1 'polypeptide(L)'
;MIKHWKFLLTFLLIFFIVGGFLFDSFSSSKALAQKMTSNQFEDEEEALAEKKIITAANLNEMISYLEEIKIVVEKFNYLTSSDKVAILEEIQTYKSFLMALKDIAANETSLDAIKTLDSEILNYWNNVYVRAFYWNGSLMQSKVDKMYQQFENIIDELDAEIKKANKQSSSAAQSLVLAREKLKILADKKAQSQYKFAEINDKSTTSVIFTQGKQYIKEAEVLCSELKKELLDTIYYIEN
;
A
#
# COMPACT_ATOMS: atom_id res chain seq x y z
N MET A 1 18.19 -21.94 -22.87
CA MET A 1 17.94 -21.48 -21.48
C MET A 1 18.32 -20.02 -21.28
N ILE A 2 19.56 -19.59 -21.51
CA ILE A 2 20.04 -18.24 -21.12
C ILE A 2 19.30 -17.05 -21.81
N LYS A 3 18.80 -17.19 -23.05
CA LYS A 3 17.94 -16.19 -23.69
C LYS A 3 16.62 -15.93 -22.93
N HIS A 4 16.09 -16.92 -22.20
CA HIS A 4 14.91 -16.72 -21.34
C HIS A 4 15.22 -15.86 -20.12
N TRP A 5 16.46 -15.86 -19.61
CA TRP A 5 16.84 -15.12 -18.40
C TRP A 5 16.94 -13.64 -18.65
N LYS A 6 17.61 -13.25 -19.75
CA LYS A 6 17.59 -11.85 -20.23
C LYS A 6 16.15 -11.40 -20.47
N PHE A 7 15.28 -12.24 -21.02
CA PHE A 7 13.86 -11.92 -21.19
C PHE A 7 13.13 -11.76 -19.83
N LEU A 8 13.33 -12.65 -18.87
CA LEU A 8 12.70 -12.60 -17.52
C LEU A 8 13.14 -11.37 -16.72
N LEU A 9 14.45 -11.06 -16.71
CA LEU A 9 14.99 -9.85 -16.10
C LEU A 9 14.57 -8.57 -16.83
N THR A 10 14.41 -8.61 -18.16
CA THR A 10 13.87 -7.47 -18.92
C THR A 10 12.38 -7.28 -18.65
N PHE A 11 11.60 -8.36 -18.47
CA PHE A 11 10.18 -8.28 -18.08
C PHE A 11 10.00 -7.68 -16.68
N LEU A 12 10.94 -7.94 -15.76
CA LEU A 12 11.01 -7.27 -14.46
C LEU A 12 11.25 -5.75 -14.55
N LEU A 13 11.71 -5.18 -15.67
CA LEU A 13 11.83 -3.72 -15.85
C LEU A 13 10.46 -3.04 -16.00
N ILE A 14 9.48 -3.73 -16.59
CA ILE A 14 8.21 -3.11 -17.00
C ILE A 14 7.31 -2.81 -15.79
N PHE A 15 7.50 -3.50 -14.68
CA PHE A 15 6.65 -3.38 -13.49
C PHE A 15 7.09 -2.33 -12.46
N PHE A 16 8.17 -1.58 -12.73
CA PHE A 16 8.64 -0.54 -11.81
C PHE A 16 7.79 0.73 -11.80
N ILE A 17 6.82 0.88 -12.71
CA ILE A 17 6.09 2.14 -12.92
C ILE A 17 4.61 1.96 -12.60
N VAL A 18 4.25 1.91 -11.31
CA VAL A 18 2.95 2.40 -10.81
C VAL A 18 3.18 2.87 -9.36
N GLY A 19 3.95 3.95 -9.21
CA GLY A 19 4.31 4.53 -7.91
C GLY A 19 3.45 5.71 -7.48
N GLY A 20 2.29 5.91 -8.11
CA GLY A 20 1.34 6.97 -7.74
C GLY A 20 0.14 6.36 -7.01
N PHE A 21 0.31 5.96 -5.75
CA PHE A 21 -0.81 5.46 -4.95
C PHE A 21 -1.31 6.50 -3.94
N LEU A 22 -2.60 6.84 -4.09
CA LEU A 22 -3.63 7.24 -3.11
C LEU A 22 -3.44 8.49 -2.23
N PHE A 23 -2.25 9.09 -2.12
CA PHE A 23 -2.00 10.13 -1.10
C PHE A 23 -2.60 11.50 -1.38
N ASP A 24 -2.88 11.88 -2.64
CA ASP A 24 -3.41 13.21 -2.95
C ASP A 24 -4.88 13.40 -2.50
N SER A 25 -5.63 12.30 -2.33
CA SER A 25 -7.01 12.31 -1.86
C SER A 25 -7.16 12.60 -0.36
N PHE A 26 -6.10 12.42 0.45
CA PHE A 26 -6.18 12.56 1.91
C PHE A 26 -6.31 14.01 2.40
N SER A 27 -5.97 14.97 1.53
CA SER A 27 -6.16 16.40 1.78
C SER A 27 -7.62 16.78 2.07
N SER A 28 -8.57 15.93 1.65
CA SER A 28 -9.99 16.17 1.86
C SER A 28 -10.45 15.98 3.31
N SER A 29 -9.85 15.09 4.09
CA SER A 29 -10.30 14.79 5.47
C SER A 29 -10.26 15.99 6.43
N LYS A 30 -9.28 16.90 6.27
CA LYS A 30 -9.23 18.17 7.02
C LYS A 30 -10.30 19.16 6.54
N ALA A 31 -10.53 19.24 5.23
CA ALA A 31 -11.59 20.07 4.66
C ALA A 31 -13.00 19.55 5.04
N LEU A 32 -13.15 18.23 5.14
CA LEU A 32 -14.37 17.52 5.55
C LEU A 32 -14.72 17.83 7.01
N ALA A 33 -13.73 17.71 7.92
CA ALA A 33 -13.90 18.01 9.33
C ALA A 33 -14.25 19.50 9.57
N GLN A 34 -13.66 20.41 8.78
CA GLN A 34 -13.91 21.84 8.89
C GLN A 34 -15.32 22.24 8.40
N LYS A 35 -15.88 21.52 7.41
CA LYS A 35 -17.27 21.70 6.95
C LYS A 35 -18.30 21.20 7.96
N MET A 36 -18.00 20.15 8.74
CA MET A 36 -18.92 19.63 9.75
C MET A 36 -19.12 20.54 10.97
N THR A 37 -18.26 21.56 11.18
CA THR A 37 -18.25 22.39 12.40
C THR A 37 -18.79 23.82 12.22
N SER A 38 -19.23 24.20 11.02
CA SER A 38 -19.72 25.56 10.74
C SER A 38 -21.17 25.76 11.22
N ASN A 39 -21.39 26.68 12.16
CA ASN A 39 -22.71 27.04 12.70
C ASN A 39 -22.97 28.54 12.47
N GLN A 40 -23.86 28.89 11.55
CA GLN A 40 -24.50 30.21 11.50
C GLN A 40 -25.91 30.10 10.91
N PHE A 41 -26.89 29.61 11.68
CA PHE A 41 -28.29 29.61 11.25
C PHE A 41 -29.22 29.98 12.41
N GLU A 42 -30.21 30.84 12.13
CA GLU A 42 -31.19 31.35 13.10
C GLU A 42 -32.46 30.48 13.18
N ASP A 43 -32.68 29.58 12.21
CA ASP A 43 -33.80 28.61 12.15
C ASP A 43 -33.28 27.16 12.26
N GLU A 44 -33.89 26.38 13.16
CA GLU A 44 -33.51 24.99 13.46
C GLU A 44 -33.88 24.02 12.33
N GLU A 45 -34.96 24.29 11.58
CA GLU A 45 -35.37 23.46 10.45
C GLU A 45 -34.42 23.64 9.25
N GLU A 46 -34.04 24.89 8.95
CA GLU A 46 -33.04 25.22 7.94
C GLU A 46 -31.66 24.64 8.31
N ALA A 47 -31.25 24.78 9.58
CA ALA A 47 -30.00 24.21 10.08
C ALA A 47 -29.96 22.68 9.96
N LEU A 48 -31.06 21.99 10.28
CA LEU A 48 -31.16 20.53 10.13
C LEU A 48 -31.08 20.12 8.66
N ALA A 49 -31.81 20.80 7.76
CA ALA A 49 -31.80 20.50 6.34
C ALA A 49 -30.39 20.64 5.73
N GLU A 50 -29.68 21.73 6.03
CA GLU A 50 -28.31 21.93 5.58
C GLU A 50 -27.36 20.88 6.18
N LYS A 51 -27.50 20.58 7.46
CA LYS A 51 -26.67 19.58 8.14
C LYS A 51 -26.80 18.21 7.48
N LYS A 52 -28.04 17.80 7.13
CA LYS A 52 -28.31 16.56 6.39
C LYS A 52 -27.61 16.52 5.04
N ILE A 53 -27.60 17.63 4.30
CA ILE A 53 -26.90 17.75 3.02
C ILE A 53 -25.38 17.56 3.21
N ILE A 54 -24.79 18.24 4.19
CA ILE A 54 -23.36 18.16 4.49
C ILE A 54 -22.97 16.74 4.90
N THR A 55 -23.69 16.13 5.85
CA THR A 55 -23.44 14.76 6.31
C THR A 55 -23.54 13.76 5.16
N ALA A 56 -24.57 13.86 4.32
CA ALA A 56 -24.73 12.99 3.16
C ALA A 56 -23.59 13.16 2.13
N ALA A 57 -23.16 14.39 1.87
CA ALA A 57 -22.02 14.65 0.99
C ALA A 57 -20.73 14.02 1.52
N ASN A 58 -20.47 14.16 2.83
CA ASN A 58 -19.29 13.58 3.47
C ASN A 58 -19.29 12.05 3.41
N LEU A 59 -20.43 11.41 3.68
CA LEU A 59 -20.56 9.96 3.59
C LEU A 59 -20.36 9.45 2.16
N ASN A 60 -20.87 10.15 1.15
CA ASN A 60 -20.62 9.81 -0.25
C ASN A 60 -19.14 9.84 -0.58
N GLU A 61 -18.42 10.87 -0.12
CA GLU A 61 -16.98 11.00 -0.34
C GLU A 61 -16.20 9.86 0.34
N MET A 62 -16.53 9.56 1.59
CA MET A 62 -15.93 8.45 2.34
C MET A 62 -16.15 7.09 1.67
N ILE A 63 -17.37 6.85 1.17
CA ILE A 63 -17.72 5.63 0.44
C ILE A 63 -16.93 5.54 -0.88
N SER A 64 -16.85 6.66 -1.61
CA SER A 64 -16.11 6.77 -2.89
C SER A 64 -14.63 6.46 -2.71
N TYR A 65 -14.03 6.98 -1.65
CA TYR A 65 -12.64 6.68 -1.29
C TYR A 65 -12.39 5.18 -1.04
N LEU A 66 -13.29 4.51 -0.30
CA LEU A 66 -13.19 3.07 -0.08
C LEU A 66 -13.32 2.26 -1.39
N GLU A 67 -14.13 2.74 -2.32
CA GLU A 67 -14.30 2.11 -3.64
C GLU A 67 -13.06 2.29 -4.52
N GLU A 68 -12.40 3.44 -4.45
CA GLU A 68 -11.10 3.66 -5.11
C GLU A 68 -10.04 2.70 -4.56
N ILE A 69 -9.92 2.57 -3.24
CA ILE A 69 -8.99 1.61 -2.61
C ILE A 69 -9.35 0.18 -3.04
N LYS A 70 -10.62 -0.18 -3.05
CA LYS A 70 -11.08 -1.50 -3.48
C LYS A 70 -10.57 -1.83 -4.89
N ILE A 71 -10.76 -0.92 -5.84
CA ILE A 71 -10.31 -1.07 -7.23
C ILE A 71 -8.79 -1.26 -7.30
N VAL A 72 -8.04 -0.51 -6.49
CA VAL A 72 -6.59 -0.65 -6.37
C VAL A 72 -6.21 -2.05 -5.90
N VAL A 73 -6.81 -2.52 -4.81
CA VAL A 73 -6.52 -3.84 -4.23
C VAL A 73 -6.89 -4.97 -5.21
N GLU A 74 -8.03 -4.87 -5.88
CA GLU A 74 -8.48 -5.84 -6.89
C GLU A 74 -7.46 -5.98 -8.03
N LYS A 75 -6.94 -4.85 -8.55
CA LYS A 75 -5.98 -4.80 -9.65
C LYS A 75 -4.54 -5.11 -9.23
N PHE A 76 -4.25 -5.14 -7.93
CA PHE A 76 -2.89 -5.34 -7.44
C PHE A 76 -2.49 -6.81 -7.48
N ASN A 77 -1.48 -7.13 -8.29
CA ASN A 77 -1.11 -8.52 -8.62
C ASN A 77 -0.05 -9.14 -7.70
N TYR A 78 0.49 -8.37 -6.75
CA TYR A 78 1.54 -8.85 -5.84
C TYR A 78 1.02 -9.38 -4.51
N LEU A 79 -0.23 -9.06 -4.15
CA LEU A 79 -0.86 -9.63 -2.96
C LEU A 79 -1.14 -11.12 -3.14
N THR A 80 -1.03 -11.87 -2.04
CA THR A 80 -1.55 -13.24 -2.02
C THR A 80 -3.08 -13.23 -2.14
N SER A 81 -3.66 -14.35 -2.59
CA SER A 81 -5.13 -14.46 -2.68
C SER A 81 -5.80 -14.26 -1.32
N SER A 82 -5.21 -14.78 -0.24
CA SER A 82 -5.74 -14.63 1.12
C SER A 82 -5.69 -13.18 1.59
N ASP A 83 -4.56 -12.49 1.39
CA ASP A 83 -4.42 -11.10 1.84
C ASP A 83 -5.34 -10.16 1.05
N LYS A 84 -5.47 -10.42 -0.26
CA LYS A 84 -6.41 -9.68 -1.11
C LYS A 84 -7.85 -9.84 -0.61
N VAL A 85 -8.29 -11.06 -0.33
CA VAL A 85 -9.64 -11.31 0.20
C VAL A 85 -9.84 -10.59 1.53
N ALA A 86 -8.91 -10.73 2.47
CA ALA A 86 -9.02 -10.12 3.80
C ALA A 86 -9.15 -8.59 3.73
N ILE A 87 -8.34 -7.91 2.90
CA ILE A 87 -8.42 -6.45 2.73
C ILE A 87 -9.76 -6.05 2.09
N LEU A 88 -10.22 -6.78 1.07
CA LEU A 88 -11.48 -6.47 0.38
C LEU A 88 -12.71 -6.66 1.29
N GLU A 89 -12.70 -7.69 2.14
CA GLU A 89 -13.75 -7.92 3.15
C GLU A 89 -13.78 -6.80 4.19
N GLU A 90 -12.60 -6.33 4.63
CA GLU A 90 -12.51 -5.21 5.57
C GLU A 90 -13.04 -3.92 4.95
N ILE A 91 -12.65 -3.59 3.72
CA ILE A 91 -13.17 -2.44 2.96
C ILE A 91 -14.69 -2.53 2.81
N GLN A 92 -15.22 -3.70 2.47
CA GLN A 92 -16.65 -3.91 2.31
C GLN A 92 -17.41 -3.71 3.63
N THR A 93 -16.83 -4.15 4.75
CA THR A 93 -17.39 -3.93 6.09
C THR A 93 -17.49 -2.44 6.41
N TYR A 94 -16.41 -1.67 6.20
CA TYR A 94 -16.41 -0.22 6.39
C TYR A 94 -17.43 0.49 5.50
N LYS A 95 -17.49 0.10 4.23
CA LYS A 95 -18.42 0.68 3.27
C LYS A 95 -19.87 0.41 3.65
N SER A 96 -20.21 -0.82 4.02
CA SER A 96 -21.56 -1.20 4.45
C SER A 96 -22.01 -0.42 5.69
N PHE A 97 -21.10 -0.18 6.64
CA PHE A 97 -21.40 0.64 7.82
C PHE A 97 -21.68 2.10 7.44
N LEU A 98 -20.84 2.72 6.60
CA LEU A 98 -21.06 4.10 6.14
C LEU A 98 -22.36 4.26 5.33
N MET A 99 -22.73 3.25 4.54
CA MET A 99 -24.00 3.22 3.83
C MET A 99 -25.19 3.19 4.80
N ALA A 100 -25.12 2.40 5.88
CA ALA A 100 -26.18 2.39 6.89
C ALA A 100 -26.31 3.75 7.61
N LEU A 101 -25.18 4.40 7.95
CA LEU A 101 -25.21 5.74 8.55
C LEU A 101 -25.78 6.80 7.60
N LYS A 102 -25.60 6.63 6.29
CA LYS A 102 -26.20 7.52 5.28
C LYS A 102 -27.72 7.45 5.27
N ASP A 103 -28.27 6.24 5.39
CA ASP A 103 -29.72 6.04 5.47
C ASP A 103 -30.28 6.62 6.78
N ILE A 104 -29.55 6.50 7.90
CA ILE A 104 -29.92 7.13 9.18
C ILE A 104 -29.92 8.66 9.05
N ALA A 105 -28.83 9.24 8.53
CA ALA A 105 -28.70 10.69 8.34
C ALA A 105 -29.85 11.28 7.50
N ALA A 106 -30.27 10.57 6.45
CA ALA A 106 -31.37 11.01 5.58
C ALA A 106 -32.73 11.07 6.30
N ASN A 107 -32.94 10.24 7.32
CA ASN A 107 -34.19 10.13 8.07
C ASN A 107 -34.17 10.86 9.41
N GLU A 108 -33.07 11.50 9.78
CA GLU A 108 -32.95 12.22 11.04
C GLU A 108 -33.89 13.44 11.10
N THR A 109 -34.47 13.66 12.27
CA THR A 109 -35.47 14.72 12.56
C THR A 109 -35.00 15.73 13.61
N SER A 110 -33.86 15.48 14.25
CA SER A 110 -33.29 16.39 15.26
C SER A 110 -31.90 16.87 14.87
N LEU A 111 -31.67 18.19 15.02
CA LEU A 111 -30.37 18.81 14.78
C LEU A 111 -29.28 18.26 15.71
N ASP A 112 -29.61 17.96 16.96
CA ASP A 112 -28.64 17.41 17.92
C ASP A 112 -28.34 15.94 17.66
N ALA A 113 -29.34 15.17 17.20
CA ALA A 113 -29.13 13.79 16.81
C ALA A 113 -28.21 13.68 15.58
N ILE A 114 -28.37 14.55 14.57
CA ILE A 114 -27.46 14.53 13.41
C ILE A 114 -26.03 14.99 13.77
N LYS A 115 -25.86 15.92 14.72
CA LYS A 115 -24.51 16.28 15.23
C LYS A 115 -23.85 15.12 15.97
N THR A 116 -24.65 14.33 16.69
CA THR A 116 -24.17 13.12 17.37
C THR A 116 -23.75 12.06 16.33
N LEU A 117 -24.56 11.86 15.30
CA LEU A 117 -24.26 10.98 14.18
C LEU A 117 -22.97 11.39 13.45
N ASP A 118 -22.76 12.69 13.20
CA ASP A 118 -21.52 13.19 12.60
C ASP A 118 -20.29 12.85 13.43
N SER A 119 -20.40 12.90 14.76
CA SER A 119 -19.32 12.53 15.66
C SER A 119 -19.00 11.04 15.57
N GLU A 120 -20.02 10.19 15.44
CA GLU A 120 -19.88 8.76 15.20
C GLU A 120 -19.22 8.47 13.85
N ILE A 121 -19.68 9.13 12.78
CA ILE A 121 -19.10 9.05 11.43
C ILE A 121 -17.61 9.42 11.47
N LEU A 122 -17.27 10.54 12.11
CA LEU A 122 -15.88 10.99 12.23
C LEU A 122 -15.01 10.02 13.02
N ASN A 123 -15.53 9.48 14.13
CA ASN A 123 -14.79 8.50 14.93
C ASN A 123 -14.54 7.21 14.13
N TYR A 124 -15.56 6.73 13.42
CA TYR A 124 -15.42 5.56 12.55
C TYR A 124 -14.44 5.81 11.40
N TRP A 125 -14.50 6.98 10.79
CA TRP A 125 -13.59 7.39 9.73
C TRP A 125 -12.13 7.46 10.18
N ASN A 126 -11.88 7.81 11.44
CA ASN A 126 -10.52 7.77 12.00
C ASN A 126 -9.94 6.34 12.02
N ASN A 127 -10.77 5.33 12.20
CA ASN A 127 -10.31 3.94 12.10
C ASN A 127 -10.04 3.57 10.65
N VAL A 128 -10.94 3.94 9.72
CA VAL A 128 -10.74 3.75 8.28
C VAL A 128 -9.45 4.41 7.81
N TYR A 129 -9.17 5.62 8.27
CA TYR A 129 -7.91 6.34 8.02
C TYR A 129 -6.70 5.47 8.36
N VAL A 130 -6.65 4.97 9.59
CA VAL A 130 -5.51 4.16 10.06
C VAL A 130 -5.37 2.89 9.21
N ARG A 131 -6.49 2.24 8.91
CA ARG A 131 -6.51 1.02 8.10
C ARG A 131 -6.12 1.26 6.65
N ALA A 132 -6.48 2.38 6.05
CA ALA A 132 -6.06 2.74 4.70
C ALA A 132 -4.53 2.84 4.57
N PHE A 133 -3.86 3.38 5.59
CA PHE A 133 -2.40 3.41 5.64
C PHE A 133 -1.81 2.00 5.80
N TYR A 134 -2.41 1.16 6.64
CA TYR A 134 -2.00 -0.23 6.80
C TYR A 134 -2.14 -1.04 5.49
N TRP A 135 -3.27 -0.91 4.78
CA TRP A 135 -3.48 -1.59 3.50
C TRP A 135 -2.45 -1.12 2.47
N ASN A 136 -2.20 0.18 2.37
CA ASN A 136 -1.16 0.73 1.49
C ASN A 136 0.24 0.19 1.81
N GLY A 137 0.59 0.11 3.10
CA GLY A 137 1.84 -0.51 3.54
C GLY A 137 1.93 -1.97 3.12
N SER A 138 0.84 -2.72 3.26
CA SER A 138 0.73 -4.13 2.87
C SER A 138 0.91 -4.33 1.36
N LEU A 139 0.34 -3.44 0.53
CA LEU A 139 0.55 -3.44 -0.92
C LEU A 139 2.03 -3.22 -1.26
N MET A 140 2.64 -2.17 -0.71
CA MET A 140 4.05 -1.85 -0.94
C MET A 140 4.96 -3.00 -0.52
N GLN A 141 4.71 -3.58 0.66
CA GLN A 141 5.43 -4.72 1.20
C GLN A 141 5.34 -5.93 0.27
N SER A 142 4.12 -6.29 -0.17
CA SER A 142 3.89 -7.46 -1.02
C SER A 142 4.65 -7.40 -2.34
N LYS A 143 4.81 -6.19 -2.91
CA LYS A 143 5.65 -5.99 -4.10
C LYS A 143 7.11 -6.31 -3.81
N VAL A 144 7.69 -5.75 -2.74
CA VAL A 144 9.08 -6.00 -2.35
C VAL A 144 9.30 -7.48 -2.02
N ASP A 145 8.36 -8.10 -1.31
CA ASP A 145 8.37 -9.52 -0.98
C ASP A 145 8.44 -10.41 -2.23
N LYS A 146 7.62 -10.10 -3.25
CA LYS A 146 7.64 -10.85 -4.50
C LYS A 146 8.97 -10.71 -5.23
N MET A 147 9.51 -9.49 -5.26
CA MET A 147 10.80 -9.22 -5.91
C MET A 147 11.95 -9.94 -5.20
N TYR A 148 11.96 -9.91 -3.86
CA TYR A 148 12.92 -10.65 -3.05
C TYR A 148 12.93 -12.14 -3.41
N GLN A 149 11.76 -12.80 -3.43
CA GLN A 149 11.63 -14.21 -3.80
C GLN A 149 12.13 -14.49 -5.22
N GLN A 150 11.85 -13.60 -6.17
CA GLN A 150 12.34 -13.75 -7.54
C GLN A 150 13.86 -13.67 -7.61
N PHE A 151 14.47 -12.72 -6.90
CA PHE A 151 15.92 -12.61 -6.88
C PHE A 151 16.60 -13.77 -6.17
N GLU A 152 16.03 -14.27 -5.08
CA GLU A 152 16.51 -15.47 -4.38
C GLU A 152 16.55 -16.67 -5.33
N ASN A 153 15.44 -16.94 -6.03
CA ASN A 153 15.38 -18.02 -7.02
C ASN A 153 16.41 -17.85 -8.15
N ILE A 154 16.56 -16.64 -8.70
CA ILE A 154 17.53 -16.36 -9.77
C ILE A 154 18.96 -16.58 -9.25
N ILE A 155 19.29 -16.17 -8.03
CA ILE A 155 20.60 -16.39 -7.42
C ILE A 155 20.91 -17.89 -7.29
N ASP A 156 19.95 -18.67 -6.81
CA ASP A 156 20.11 -20.12 -6.64
C ASP A 156 20.33 -20.84 -7.98
N GLU A 157 19.57 -20.45 -9.00
CA GLU A 157 19.74 -20.99 -10.33
C GLU A 157 21.09 -20.58 -10.97
N LEU A 158 21.56 -19.33 -10.78
CA LEU A 158 22.88 -18.88 -11.28
C LEU A 158 24.03 -19.59 -10.56
N ASP A 159 23.90 -19.84 -9.26
CA ASP A 159 24.90 -20.60 -8.50
C ASP A 159 25.06 -22.02 -9.05
N ALA A 160 23.95 -22.67 -9.39
CA ALA A 160 23.95 -23.99 -10.00
C ALA A 160 24.62 -23.97 -11.39
N GLU A 161 24.35 -22.96 -12.22
CA GLU A 161 24.97 -22.83 -13.55
C GLU A 161 26.47 -22.50 -13.46
N ILE A 162 26.91 -21.65 -12.52
CA ILE A 162 28.34 -21.39 -12.28
C ILE A 162 29.07 -22.68 -11.89
N LYS A 163 28.47 -23.49 -11.00
CA LYS A 163 29.03 -24.78 -10.60
C LYS A 163 29.14 -25.74 -11.77
N LYS A 164 28.08 -25.85 -12.57
CA LYS A 164 28.02 -26.71 -13.77
C LYS A 164 29.02 -26.29 -14.85
N ALA A 165 29.26 -24.98 -15.00
CA ALA A 165 30.24 -24.44 -15.94
C ALA A 165 31.70 -24.47 -15.42
N ASN A 166 31.94 -25.00 -14.21
CA ASN A 166 33.23 -24.97 -13.52
C ASN A 166 33.83 -23.55 -13.40
N LYS A 167 32.98 -22.55 -13.16
CA LYS A 167 33.31 -21.12 -13.09
C LYS A 167 33.40 -20.57 -11.66
N GLN A 168 33.62 -21.42 -10.66
CA GLN A 168 33.56 -21.06 -9.23
C GLN A 168 34.63 -20.03 -8.79
N SER A 169 35.73 -19.88 -9.53
CA SER A 169 36.77 -18.87 -9.27
C SER A 169 36.74 -17.69 -10.27
N SER A 170 35.69 -17.59 -11.08
CA SER A 170 35.55 -16.56 -12.13
C SER A 170 34.92 -15.26 -11.62
N SER A 171 34.92 -14.23 -12.47
CA SER A 171 34.16 -12.99 -12.23
C SER A 171 32.65 -13.23 -12.04
N ALA A 172 32.10 -14.30 -12.61
CA ALA A 172 30.70 -14.68 -12.36
C ALA A 172 30.47 -15.04 -10.90
N ALA A 173 31.38 -15.81 -10.29
CA ALA A 173 31.25 -16.19 -8.88
C ALA A 173 31.41 -14.98 -7.95
N GLN A 174 32.31 -14.05 -8.29
CA GLN A 174 32.48 -12.80 -7.54
C GLN A 174 31.24 -11.91 -7.62
N SER A 175 30.68 -11.70 -8.82
CA SER A 175 29.44 -10.92 -8.99
C SER A 175 28.25 -11.57 -8.28
N LEU A 176 28.14 -12.92 -8.28
CA LEU A 176 27.11 -13.62 -7.53
C LEU A 176 27.25 -13.43 -6.01
N VAL A 177 28.47 -13.33 -5.46
CA VAL A 177 28.69 -13.00 -4.04
C VAL A 177 28.17 -11.60 -3.73
N LEU A 178 28.47 -10.60 -4.57
CA LEU A 178 27.94 -9.24 -4.39
C LEU A 178 26.40 -9.20 -4.48
N ALA A 179 25.81 -9.98 -5.38
CA ALA A 179 24.36 -10.13 -5.48
C ALA A 179 23.76 -10.72 -4.19
N ARG A 180 24.39 -11.74 -3.60
CA ARG A 180 23.96 -12.32 -2.31
C ARG A 180 24.04 -11.33 -1.16
N GLU A 181 25.10 -10.54 -1.09
CA GLU A 181 25.25 -9.48 -0.08
C GLU A 181 24.13 -8.44 -0.20
N LYS A 182 23.81 -7.99 -1.42
CA LYS A 182 22.70 -7.07 -1.68
C LYS A 182 21.34 -7.69 -1.35
N LEU A 183 21.12 -8.96 -1.67
CA LEU A 183 19.89 -9.68 -1.33
C LEU A 183 19.70 -9.73 0.21
N LYS A 184 20.78 -9.90 0.98
CA LYS A 184 20.72 -9.84 2.45
C LYS A 184 20.30 -8.45 2.95
N ILE A 185 20.89 -7.39 2.41
CA ILE A 185 20.49 -6.02 2.78
C ILE A 185 19.02 -5.76 2.38
N LEU A 186 18.58 -6.27 1.24
CA LEU A 186 17.18 -6.19 0.82
C LEU A 186 16.25 -6.91 1.81
N ALA A 187 16.64 -8.08 2.32
CA ALA A 187 15.89 -8.79 3.37
C ALA A 187 15.72 -7.94 4.63
N ASP A 188 16.80 -7.27 5.07
CA ASP A 188 16.77 -6.40 6.24
C ASP A 188 15.82 -5.20 6.03
N LYS A 189 15.88 -4.54 4.87
CA LYS A 189 14.98 -3.42 4.54
C LYS A 189 13.53 -3.83 4.44
N LYS A 190 13.27 -4.99 3.83
CA LYS A 190 11.96 -5.64 3.78
C LYS A 190 11.41 -5.89 5.19
N ALA A 191 12.22 -6.42 6.10
CA ALA A 191 11.80 -6.69 7.48
C ALA A 191 11.52 -5.39 8.26
N GLN A 192 12.35 -4.36 8.06
CA GLN A 192 12.18 -3.05 8.69
C GLN A 192 10.89 -2.35 8.24
N SER A 193 10.56 -2.38 6.95
CA SER A 193 9.28 -1.83 6.45
C SER A 193 8.09 -2.62 6.99
N GLN A 194 8.17 -3.95 7.01
CA GLN A 194 7.11 -4.81 7.55
C GLN A 194 6.83 -4.50 9.02
N TYR A 195 7.90 -4.40 9.82
CA TYR A 195 7.79 -4.04 11.24
C TYR A 195 7.11 -2.67 11.41
N LYS A 196 7.52 -1.66 10.64
CA LYS A 196 6.91 -0.33 10.68
C LYS A 196 5.43 -0.35 10.31
N PHE A 197 5.05 -1.02 9.24
CA PHE A 197 3.64 -1.07 8.85
C PHE A 197 2.77 -1.85 9.84
N ALA A 198 3.33 -2.84 10.55
CA ALA A 198 2.64 -3.54 11.62
C ALA A 198 2.38 -2.66 12.86
N GLU A 199 3.15 -1.59 13.08
CA GLU A 199 2.93 -0.61 14.16
C GLU A 199 1.77 0.35 13.87
N ILE A 200 1.19 0.35 12.67
CA ILE A 200 0.07 1.24 12.31
C ILE A 200 -1.21 0.78 13.00
N ASN A 201 -1.56 1.46 14.10
CA ASN A 201 -2.77 1.18 14.88
C ASN A 201 -3.46 2.42 15.47
N ASP A 202 -2.85 3.61 15.36
CA ASP A 202 -3.35 4.83 15.97
C ASP A 202 -3.26 6.04 15.02
N LYS A 203 -4.29 6.89 15.00
CA LYS A 203 -4.39 8.02 14.07
C LYS A 203 -3.26 9.05 14.28
N SER A 204 -2.84 9.30 15.51
CA SER A 204 -1.87 10.35 15.83
C SER A 204 -0.46 10.01 15.34
N THR A 205 -0.12 8.73 15.25
CA THR A 205 1.22 8.25 14.87
C THR A 205 1.28 7.65 13.46
N THR A 206 0.14 7.23 12.89
CA THR A 206 0.05 6.52 11.60
C THR A 206 0.84 7.19 10.49
N SER A 207 0.69 8.50 10.27
CA SER A 207 1.39 9.19 9.17
C SER A 207 2.91 9.16 9.32
N VAL A 208 3.42 9.27 10.56
CA VAL A 208 4.86 9.25 10.85
C VAL A 208 5.40 7.83 10.63
N ILE A 209 4.73 6.84 11.22
CA ILE A 209 5.09 5.42 11.10
C ILE A 209 5.09 4.99 9.64
N PHE A 210 4.05 5.37 8.89
CA PHE A 210 3.96 5.05 7.46
C PHE A 210 5.09 5.70 6.66
N THR A 211 5.44 6.95 6.95
CA THR A 211 6.55 7.63 6.28
C THR A 211 7.88 6.91 6.53
N GLN A 212 8.10 6.44 7.75
CA GLN A 212 9.28 5.63 8.10
C GLN A 212 9.28 4.30 7.33
N GLY A 213 8.16 3.56 7.32
CA GLY A 213 8.04 2.32 6.56
C GLY A 213 8.26 2.53 5.05
N LYS A 214 7.68 3.58 4.47
CA LYS A 214 7.85 3.96 3.06
C LYS A 214 9.31 4.28 2.72
N GLN A 215 10.07 4.86 3.65
CA GLN A 215 11.50 5.13 3.43
C GLN A 215 12.28 3.82 3.26
N TYR A 216 12.01 2.81 4.09
CA TYR A 216 12.63 1.48 3.92
C TYR A 216 12.20 0.81 2.61
N ILE A 217 10.95 0.98 2.17
CA ILE A 217 10.49 0.50 0.85
C ILE A 217 11.29 1.17 -0.27
N LYS A 218 11.49 2.50 -0.23
CA LYS A 218 12.30 3.20 -1.25
C LYS A 218 13.73 2.67 -1.30
N GLU A 219 14.34 2.44 -0.14
CA GLU A 219 15.68 1.83 -0.07
C GLU A 219 15.69 0.42 -0.65
N ALA A 220 14.67 -0.39 -0.36
CA ALA A 220 14.48 -1.71 -0.95
C ALA A 220 14.34 -1.65 -2.48
N GLU A 221 13.58 -0.67 -3.02
CA GLU A 221 13.42 -0.51 -4.48
C GLU A 221 14.72 -0.13 -5.19
N VAL A 222 15.57 0.69 -4.55
CA VAL A 222 16.92 1.00 -5.04
C VAL A 222 17.77 -0.28 -5.04
N LEU A 223 17.77 -1.03 -3.94
CA LEU A 223 18.50 -2.30 -3.84
C LEU A 223 18.03 -3.33 -4.89
N CYS A 224 16.73 -3.40 -5.18
CA CYS A 224 16.21 -4.26 -6.24
C CYS A 224 16.80 -3.90 -7.61
N SER A 225 16.97 -2.60 -7.89
CA SER A 225 17.52 -2.12 -9.16
C SER A 225 19.02 -2.43 -9.27
N GLU A 226 19.76 -2.27 -8.18
CA GLU A 226 21.18 -2.63 -8.11
C GLU A 226 21.38 -4.14 -8.23
N LEU A 227 20.59 -4.92 -7.49
CA LEU A 227 20.65 -6.38 -7.50
C LEU A 227 20.37 -6.93 -8.89
N LYS A 228 19.38 -6.37 -9.58
CA LYS A 228 19.11 -6.69 -10.99
C LYS A 228 20.34 -6.50 -11.88
N LYS A 229 21.07 -5.39 -11.71
CA LYS A 229 22.29 -5.12 -12.48
C LYS A 229 23.36 -6.17 -12.21
N GLU A 230 23.63 -6.46 -10.94
CA GLU A 230 24.61 -7.50 -10.56
C GLU A 230 24.26 -8.87 -11.14
N LEU A 231 22.98 -9.24 -11.16
CA LEU A 231 22.54 -10.51 -11.75
C LEU A 231 22.72 -10.55 -13.27
N LEU A 232 22.52 -9.42 -13.97
CA LEU A 232 22.82 -9.32 -15.40
C LEU A 232 24.33 -9.44 -15.68
N ASP A 233 25.16 -8.81 -14.85
CA ASP A 233 26.62 -8.90 -14.96
C ASP A 233 27.10 -10.34 -14.69
N THR A 234 26.53 -11.00 -13.68
CA THR A 234 26.77 -12.43 -13.41
C THR A 234 26.45 -13.29 -14.63
N ILE A 235 25.28 -13.08 -15.26
CA ILE A 235 24.90 -13.81 -16.49
C ILE A 235 25.91 -13.56 -17.61
N TYR A 236 26.34 -12.31 -17.80
CA TYR A 236 27.34 -11.95 -18.82
C TYR A 236 28.66 -12.71 -18.61
N TYR A 237 29.16 -12.79 -17.37
CA TYR A 237 30.39 -13.52 -17.05
C TYR A 237 30.23 -15.05 -17.09
N ILE A 238 29.01 -15.57 -17.01
CA ILE A 238 28.76 -17.00 -17.29
C ILE A 238 28.87 -17.26 -18.79
N GLU A 239 28.37 -16.33 -19.63
CA GLU A 239 28.39 -16.46 -21.10
C GLU A 239 29.78 -16.29 -21.73
N ASN A 240 30.66 -15.49 -21.12
CA ASN A 240 31.98 -15.11 -21.67
C ASN A 240 33.14 -15.63 -20.81
#